data_AF-A0A3B4Y5G3-F1
#
_entry.id   AF-A0A3B4Y5G3-F1
#
_cell.length_a   1.000
_cell.length_b   1.000
_cell.length_c   1.000
_cell.angle_alpha   90.00
_cell.angle_beta   90.00
_cell.angle_gamma   90.00
#
_symmetry.space_group_name_H-M   'P 1'
#
loop_
_entity.id
_entity.type
_entity.pdbx_description
1 polymer ?
#
loop_
_entity_poly.entity_id
_entity_poly.type
_entity_poly.pdbx_seq_one_letter_code
_entity_poly.pdbx_strand_id
1 'polypeptide(L)'
;TALSHPDCGGQQKQYFNNILCSGCPALYQLRTKKEEIVTLTRNTVGEQNLNKINKTILLVGETGTGKSTLINTLVNYAMGVEFDDDIWFEIVEEEKRSQCDSQTSDVIVYEIFDFKENTLPFSLTIIDTPGYGDTRGTEKADISQRLLHLFRSEEGVHEMNVVGLVMKASENRVTDHLRYIFNSVMSLFGKDLEKNIVALVTHSDGRKPKDVLQALEDAKIKCARDEKNQPVHFLFNNCQKENR
;
A
#
# COMPACT_ATOMS: atom_id res chain seq x y z
N THR A 1 36.00 9.32 12.86
CA THR A 1 36.40 7.91 12.69
C THR A 1 35.15 7.14 12.35
N ALA A 2 35.12 6.57 11.15
CA ALA A 2 33.97 5.90 10.57
C ALA A 2 33.57 4.69 11.41
N LEU A 3 32.32 4.63 11.85
CA LEU A 3 31.70 3.39 12.30
C LEU A 3 31.16 2.68 11.07
N SER A 4 32.03 1.87 10.48
CA SER A 4 31.65 0.76 9.61
C SER A 4 31.00 -0.33 10.46
N HIS A 5 29.68 -0.47 10.36
CA HIS A 5 29.03 -1.75 10.68
C HIS A 5 29.42 -2.75 9.59
N PRO A 6 30.11 -3.86 9.93
CA PRO A 6 30.44 -4.89 8.98
C PRO A 6 29.22 -5.79 8.74
N ASP A 7 29.02 -6.18 7.47
CA ASP A 7 28.20 -7.30 6.99
C ASP A 7 26.72 -7.16 6.59
N CYS A 8 26.14 -5.96 6.50
CA CYS A 8 24.88 -5.76 5.71
C CYS A 8 24.95 -4.65 4.64
N GLY A 9 25.99 -3.82 4.64
CA GLY A 9 25.98 -2.51 3.95
C GLY A 9 26.52 -2.43 2.52
N GLY A 10 26.85 -3.56 1.87
CA GLY A 10 27.49 -3.56 0.55
C GLY A 10 26.52 -3.40 -0.62
N GLN A 11 25.49 -4.26 -0.69
CA GLN A 11 24.55 -4.31 -1.82
C GLN A 11 23.38 -3.33 -1.71
N GLN A 12 23.02 -2.89 -0.50
CA GLN A 12 21.82 -2.06 -0.29
C GLN A 12 22.05 -0.55 -0.52
N LYS A 13 23.32 -0.07 -0.54
CA LYS A 13 23.65 1.36 -0.69
C LYS A 13 23.23 1.99 -2.01
N GLN A 14 22.98 1.21 -3.07
CA GLN A 14 22.54 1.78 -4.35
C GLN A 14 21.07 2.23 -4.33
N TYR A 15 20.31 1.81 -3.33
CA TYR A 15 18.86 1.87 -3.35
C TYR A 15 18.24 2.95 -2.46
N PHE A 16 19.04 3.70 -1.71
CA PHE A 16 18.52 4.78 -0.87
C PHE A 16 19.29 6.08 -1.10
N ASN A 17 18.57 7.20 -0.99
CA ASN A 17 19.12 8.53 -1.23
C ASN A 17 19.74 9.13 0.03
N ASN A 18 19.01 9.07 1.15
CA ASN A 18 19.33 9.77 2.39
C ASN A 18 18.90 8.96 3.63
N ILE A 19 19.58 9.19 4.76
CA ILE A 19 19.12 8.74 6.09
C ILE A 19 18.09 9.76 6.59
N LEU A 20 16.90 9.29 6.95
CA LEU A 20 15.82 10.10 7.54
C LEU A 20 15.96 10.17 9.07
N CYS A 21 16.29 9.04 9.71
CA CYS A 21 16.48 8.94 11.17
C CYS A 21 17.54 7.88 11.46
N SER A 22 18.43 8.15 12.42
CA SER A 22 19.48 7.23 12.85
C SER A 22 19.09 6.41 14.10
N GLY A 23 17.79 6.22 14.34
CA GLY A 23 17.28 5.39 15.44
C GLY A 23 17.47 3.90 15.20
N CYS A 24 16.81 3.05 16.00
CA CYS A 24 16.72 1.61 15.79
C CYS A 24 15.24 1.25 15.54
N PRO A 25 14.83 0.99 14.28
CA PRO A 25 15.69 0.90 13.08
C PRO A 25 16.10 2.26 12.50
N ALA A 26 17.21 2.27 11.76
CA ALA A 26 17.63 3.41 10.97
C ALA A 26 16.71 3.56 9.76
N LEU A 27 16.11 4.73 9.59
CA LEU A 27 15.16 5.01 8.51
C LEU A 27 15.88 5.60 7.30
N TYR A 28 15.66 5.04 6.12
CA TYR A 28 16.27 5.45 4.85
C TYR A 28 15.20 5.82 3.83
N GLN A 29 15.36 6.97 3.17
CA GLN A 29 14.54 7.31 2.01
C GLN A 29 14.96 6.45 0.82
N LEU A 30 14.03 5.64 0.32
CA LEU A 30 14.28 4.79 -0.84
C LEU A 30 14.43 5.65 -2.10
N ARG A 31 15.40 5.27 -2.95
CA ARG A 31 15.65 5.89 -4.24
C ARG A 31 14.72 5.27 -5.28
N THR A 32 13.85 6.08 -5.86
CA THR A 32 12.92 5.68 -6.91
C THR A 32 13.21 6.43 -8.22
N LYS A 33 12.89 5.81 -9.35
CA LYS A 33 12.67 6.52 -10.60
C LYS A 33 11.24 7.04 -10.59
N LYS A 34 11.07 8.37 -10.56
CA LYS A 34 9.76 9.03 -10.54
C LYS A 34 9.36 9.44 -11.96
N GLU A 35 8.17 9.06 -12.38
CA GLU A 35 7.56 9.44 -13.65
C GLU A 35 6.17 10.04 -13.39
N GLU A 36 5.89 11.21 -13.96
CA GLU A 36 4.58 11.85 -13.89
C GLU A 36 3.82 11.60 -15.19
N ILE A 37 2.74 10.82 -15.13
CA ILE A 37 1.92 10.46 -16.28
C ILE A 37 0.55 11.10 -16.11
N VAL A 38 0.36 12.30 -16.67
CA VAL A 38 -0.91 13.06 -16.66
C VAL A 38 -1.45 13.33 -15.24
N THR A 39 -2.20 12.39 -14.65
CA THR A 39 -2.85 12.47 -13.32
C THR A 39 -2.39 11.41 -12.33
N LEU A 40 -1.29 10.69 -12.65
CA LEU A 40 -0.70 9.67 -11.79
C LEU A 40 0.80 9.86 -11.66
N THR A 41 1.31 9.48 -10.49
CA THR A 41 2.76 9.40 -10.24
C THR A 41 3.16 7.94 -10.19
N ARG A 42 4.22 7.58 -10.91
CA ARG A 42 4.84 6.26 -10.83
C ARG A 42 6.19 6.35 -10.14
N ASN A 43 6.40 5.51 -9.14
CA ASN A 43 7.66 5.37 -8.41
C ASN A 43 8.17 3.95 -8.59
N THR A 44 9.25 3.81 -9.36
CA THR A 44 9.83 2.49 -9.67
C THR A 44 11.14 2.28 -8.91
N VAL A 45 11.30 1.09 -8.34
CA VAL A 45 12.51 0.63 -7.64
C VAL A 45 12.95 -0.70 -8.26
N GLY A 46 14.24 -0.84 -8.53
CA GLY A 46 14.79 -2.01 -9.22
C GLY A 46 14.59 -1.97 -10.73
N GLU A 47 14.91 -3.07 -11.40
CA GLU A 47 14.82 -3.20 -12.86
C GLU A 47 13.77 -4.24 -13.26
N GLN A 48 12.92 -3.89 -14.23
CA GLN A 48 11.83 -4.76 -14.66
C GLN A 48 12.36 -6.01 -15.37
N ASN A 49 11.99 -7.18 -14.86
CA ASN A 49 12.25 -8.46 -15.50
C ASN A 49 10.99 -8.96 -16.22
N LEU A 50 10.98 -8.90 -17.56
CA LEU A 50 9.83 -9.29 -18.38
C LEU A 50 9.48 -10.79 -18.31
N ASN A 51 10.39 -11.63 -17.80
CA ASN A 51 10.15 -13.05 -17.60
C ASN A 51 9.50 -13.35 -16.24
N LYS A 52 9.43 -12.35 -15.35
CA LYS A 52 8.86 -12.50 -14.02
C LYS A 52 7.39 -12.07 -14.05
N ILE A 53 6.52 -12.90 -13.48
CA ILE A 53 5.12 -12.52 -13.32
C ILE A 53 5.01 -11.27 -12.44
N ASN A 54 4.09 -10.36 -12.77
CA ASN A 54 3.81 -9.18 -11.97
C ASN A 54 2.52 -9.40 -11.16
N LYS A 55 2.51 -8.96 -9.90
CA LYS A 55 1.34 -8.98 -9.03
C LYS A 55 0.97 -7.57 -8.61
N THR A 56 -0.27 -7.20 -8.90
CA THR A 56 -0.79 -5.86 -8.64
C THR A 56 -1.79 -5.88 -7.49
N ILE A 57 -1.60 -4.97 -6.53
CA ILE A 57 -2.51 -4.72 -5.41
C ILE A 57 -3.05 -3.29 -5.50
N LEU A 58 -4.37 -3.12 -5.44
CA LEU A 58 -5.01 -1.81 -5.30
C LEU A 58 -5.42 -1.58 -3.84
N LEU A 59 -4.99 -0.48 -3.23
CA LEU A 59 -5.33 -0.15 -1.84
C LEU A 59 -6.45 0.89 -1.78
N VAL A 60 -7.54 0.57 -1.10
CA VAL A 60 -8.69 1.46 -0.87
C VAL A 60 -8.97 1.58 0.62
N GLY A 61 -9.01 2.79 1.15
CA GLY A 61 -9.28 3.03 2.57
C GLY A 61 -9.29 4.52 2.91
N GLU A 62 -9.92 4.89 4.03
CA GLU A 62 -10.04 6.28 4.48
C GLU A 62 -8.67 6.93 4.78
N THR A 63 -8.63 8.25 4.85
CA THR A 63 -7.45 8.97 5.34
C THR A 63 -7.09 8.52 6.76
N GLY A 64 -5.80 8.31 7.02
CA GLY A 64 -5.32 7.90 8.33
C GLY A 64 -5.54 6.41 8.67
N THR A 65 -6.10 5.59 7.77
CA THR A 65 -6.19 4.12 7.95
C THR A 65 -4.84 3.41 7.86
N GLY A 66 -3.76 4.11 7.50
CA GLY A 66 -2.40 3.55 7.47
C GLY A 66 -1.98 2.93 6.14
N LYS A 67 -2.60 3.32 5.01
CA LYS A 67 -2.21 2.87 3.65
C LYS A 67 -0.73 3.11 3.37
N SER A 68 -0.23 4.32 3.59
CA SER A 68 1.19 4.66 3.37
C SER A 68 2.14 3.78 4.19
N THR A 69 1.82 3.55 5.47
CA THR A 69 2.62 2.68 6.33
C THR A 69 2.57 1.21 5.87
N LEU A 70 1.40 0.76 5.40
CA LEU A 70 1.24 -0.56 4.81
C LEU A 70 2.07 -0.71 3.53
N ILE A 71 2.11 0.32 2.65
CA ILE A 71 2.96 0.33 1.45
C ILE A 71 4.42 0.17 1.84
N ASN A 72 4.92 0.99 2.77
CA ASN A 72 6.30 0.86 3.25
C ASN A 72 6.57 -0.56 3.81
N THR A 73 5.63 -1.13 4.56
CA THR A 73 5.76 -2.49 5.11
C THR A 73 5.87 -3.53 3.99
N LEU A 74 5.00 -3.46 2.97
CA LEU A 74 5.05 -4.36 1.82
C LEU A 74 6.33 -4.21 0.99
N VAL A 75 6.83 -2.98 0.85
CA VAL A 75 8.09 -2.71 0.15
C VAL A 75 9.28 -3.27 0.92
N ASN A 76 9.37 -3.04 2.23
CA ASN A 76 10.43 -3.62 3.07
C ASN A 76 10.41 -5.15 3.00
N TYR A 77 9.22 -5.76 3.09
CA TYR A 77 9.07 -7.20 2.92
C TYR A 77 9.53 -7.67 1.53
N ALA A 78 9.15 -6.97 0.46
CA ALA A 78 9.59 -7.29 -0.90
C ALA A 78 11.12 -7.16 -1.10
N MET A 79 11.76 -6.27 -0.35
CA MET A 79 13.20 -6.06 -0.33
C MET A 79 13.95 -7.04 0.58
N GLY A 80 13.23 -7.87 1.34
CA GLY A 80 13.79 -8.87 2.24
C GLY A 80 14.30 -8.28 3.55
N VAL A 81 13.71 -7.16 3.98
CA VAL A 81 13.94 -6.60 5.33
C VAL A 81 13.11 -7.41 6.31
N GLU A 82 13.78 -7.98 7.31
CA GLU A 82 13.16 -8.78 8.36
C GLU A 82 12.78 -7.91 9.56
N PHE A 83 11.93 -8.44 10.44
CA PHE A 83 11.52 -7.71 11.64
C PHE A 83 12.74 -7.34 12.49
N ASP A 84 13.73 -8.22 12.65
CA ASP A 84 14.87 -7.96 13.54
C ASP A 84 15.97 -7.09 12.91
N ASP A 85 15.80 -6.64 11.67
CA ASP A 85 16.76 -5.75 11.02
C ASP A 85 16.74 -4.34 11.62
N ASP A 86 17.93 -3.76 11.80
CA ASP A 86 18.13 -2.38 12.26
C ASP A 86 17.98 -1.34 11.13
N ILE A 87 17.33 -1.71 10.02
CA ILE A 87 17.13 -0.85 8.86
C ILE A 87 15.66 -0.84 8.44
N TRP A 88 15.20 0.31 7.95
CA TRP A 88 13.84 0.46 7.41
C TRP A 88 13.84 1.43 6.24
N PHE A 89 13.15 1.08 5.16
CA PHE A 89 13.02 1.94 3.99
C PHE A 89 11.66 2.64 3.94
N GLU A 90 11.68 3.93 3.64
CA GLU A 90 10.50 4.75 3.38
C GLU A 90 10.46 5.02 1.87
N ILE A 91 9.45 4.48 1.18
CA ILE A 91 9.19 4.77 -0.24
C ILE A 91 8.13 5.86 -0.41
N VAL A 92 7.20 5.95 0.54
CA VAL A 92 6.19 7.01 0.56
C VAL A 92 6.82 8.25 1.18
N GLU A 93 6.95 9.32 0.39
CA GLU A 93 7.41 10.60 0.89
C GLU A 93 6.34 11.20 1.80
N GLU A 94 6.59 11.22 3.12
CA GLU A 94 5.79 12.04 4.05
C GLU A 94 6.14 13.51 3.77
N GLU A 95 5.41 14.15 2.86
CA GLU A 95 5.58 15.58 2.63
C GLU A 95 5.41 16.31 3.97
N LYS A 96 6.40 17.13 4.37
CA LYS A 96 6.30 18.12 5.45
C LYS A 96 5.33 19.27 5.07
N ARG A 97 4.18 18.95 4.51
CA ARG A 97 3.10 19.89 4.30
C ARG A 97 2.23 19.87 5.54
N SER A 98 1.71 21.04 5.90
CA SER A 98 0.91 21.24 7.10
C SER A 98 -0.18 20.16 7.19
N GLN A 99 -0.54 19.74 8.41
CA GLN A 99 -1.62 18.76 8.66
C GLN A 99 -2.96 19.13 7.98
N CYS A 100 -3.10 20.34 7.42
CA CYS A 100 -4.25 20.80 6.65
C CYS A 100 -4.19 20.47 5.14
N ASP A 101 -3.03 20.11 4.59
CA ASP A 101 -2.82 19.85 3.15
C ASP A 101 -2.37 18.40 2.85
N SER A 102 -2.39 17.52 3.85
CA SER A 102 -1.82 16.16 3.80
C SER A 102 -2.61 15.14 2.97
N GLN A 103 -3.29 15.60 1.91
CA GLN A 103 -3.98 14.71 0.98
C GLN A 103 -3.07 14.41 -0.22
N THR A 104 -2.72 13.14 -0.40
CA THR A 104 -2.33 12.60 -1.71
C THR A 104 -3.40 13.04 -2.72
N SER A 105 -3.10 14.01 -3.58
CA SER A 105 -4.06 14.52 -4.57
C SER A 105 -4.25 13.58 -5.76
N ASP A 106 -3.33 12.62 -5.91
CA ASP A 106 -3.20 11.81 -7.12
C ASP A 106 -3.03 10.32 -6.77
N VAL A 107 -3.48 9.44 -7.67
CA VAL A 107 -3.22 7.99 -7.58
C VAL A 107 -1.72 7.76 -7.81
N ILE A 108 -1.09 7.01 -6.90
CA ILE A 108 0.35 6.72 -6.98
C ILE A 108 0.56 5.24 -7.23
N VAL A 109 1.40 4.93 -8.21
CA VAL A 109 1.79 3.56 -8.55
C VAL A 109 3.21 3.33 -8.05
N TYR A 110 3.38 2.33 -7.19
CA TYR A 110 4.68 1.87 -6.73
C TYR A 110 5.02 0.56 -7.43
N GLU A 111 6.13 0.54 -8.14
CA GLU A 111 6.65 -0.64 -8.82
C GLU A 111 7.91 -1.12 -8.13
N ILE A 112 7.86 -2.32 -7.57
CA ILE A 112 8.96 -2.94 -6.85
C ILE A 112 9.41 -4.15 -7.67
N PHE A 113 10.52 -3.95 -8.36
CA PHE A 113 11.17 -4.95 -9.20
C PHE A 113 12.45 -5.47 -8.54
N ASP A 114 13.03 -6.51 -9.15
CA ASP A 114 14.11 -7.35 -8.63
C ASP A 114 15.18 -6.56 -7.83
N PHE A 115 15.13 -6.70 -6.51
CA PHE A 115 15.99 -5.97 -5.56
C PHE A 115 17.12 -6.85 -4.98
N LYS A 116 16.79 -8.11 -4.68
CA LYS A 116 17.71 -9.19 -4.34
C LYS A 116 17.16 -10.47 -5.00
N GLU A 117 18.04 -11.34 -5.47
CA GLU A 117 17.63 -12.62 -6.03
C GLU A 117 16.79 -13.38 -4.99
N ASN A 118 15.52 -13.67 -5.33
CA ASN A 118 14.63 -14.63 -4.66
C ASN A 118 13.83 -14.20 -3.40
N THR A 119 13.70 -12.92 -3.04
CA THR A 119 12.77 -12.57 -1.93
C THR A 119 11.31 -12.85 -2.28
N LEU A 120 10.88 -12.40 -3.45
CA LEU A 120 9.54 -12.68 -3.99
C LEU A 120 9.64 -13.42 -5.32
N PRO A 121 8.79 -14.43 -5.57
CA PRO A 121 8.74 -15.14 -6.86
C PRO A 121 8.06 -14.30 -7.97
N PHE A 122 7.65 -13.07 -7.66
CA PHE A 122 7.00 -12.14 -8.58
C PHE A 122 7.52 -10.70 -8.41
N SER A 123 7.25 -9.85 -9.39
CA SER A 123 7.32 -8.39 -9.28
C SER A 123 6.06 -7.86 -8.59
N LEU A 124 6.16 -6.78 -7.82
CA LEU A 124 5.04 -6.22 -7.08
C LEU A 124 4.71 -4.81 -7.57
N THR A 125 3.45 -4.59 -7.95
CA THR A 125 2.89 -3.27 -8.21
C THR A 125 1.85 -2.95 -7.14
N ILE A 126 1.96 -1.79 -6.50
CA ILE A 126 0.97 -1.31 -5.53
C ILE A 126 0.37 -0.01 -6.06
N ILE A 127 -0.95 0.03 -6.19
CA ILE A 127 -1.69 1.22 -6.56
C ILE A 127 -2.26 1.82 -5.27
N ASP A 128 -1.72 2.97 -4.87
CA ASP A 128 -2.23 3.74 -3.74
C ASP A 128 -3.30 4.72 -4.22
N THR A 129 -4.43 4.70 -3.54
CA THR A 129 -5.51 5.66 -3.77
C THR A 129 -5.47 6.74 -2.70
N PRO A 130 -5.81 7.99 -3.03
CA PRO A 130 -5.99 9.02 -2.03
C PRO A 130 -6.87 8.56 -0.85
N GLY A 131 -6.42 8.87 0.37
CA GLY A 131 -7.30 8.78 1.53
C GLY A 131 -8.48 9.73 1.38
N TYR A 132 -9.66 9.23 1.69
CA TYR A 132 -10.89 10.00 1.64
C TYR A 132 -11.46 10.16 3.05
N GLY A 133 -12.03 11.33 3.36
CA GLY A 133 -12.61 11.59 4.68
C GLY A 133 -12.60 13.05 5.12
N ASP A 134 -11.71 13.90 4.56
CA ASP A 134 -11.53 15.29 5.02
C ASP A 134 -11.89 16.37 3.98
N THR A 135 -12.31 15.97 2.78
CA THR A 135 -12.42 16.87 1.62
C THR A 135 -13.79 16.87 0.96
N ARG A 136 -14.13 18.06 0.48
CA ARG A 136 -15.47 18.49 0.10
C ARG A 136 -15.88 17.91 -1.26
N GLY A 137 -16.67 16.84 -1.27
CA GLY A 137 -17.73 16.54 -2.25
C GLY A 137 -17.39 16.26 -3.72
N THR A 138 -16.28 16.75 -4.29
CA THR A 138 -15.97 16.67 -5.73
C THR A 138 -14.99 15.55 -6.13
N GLU A 139 -14.30 14.93 -5.18
CA GLU A 139 -13.26 13.90 -5.43
C GLU A 139 -13.83 12.51 -5.78
N LYS A 140 -15.12 12.28 -5.48
CA LYS A 140 -15.80 11.00 -5.66
C LYS A 140 -15.81 10.48 -7.11
N ALA A 141 -15.98 11.38 -8.07
CA ALA A 141 -15.92 11.04 -9.49
C ALA A 141 -14.47 10.95 -9.99
N ASP A 142 -13.55 11.64 -9.33
CA ASP A 142 -12.18 11.83 -9.78
C ASP A 142 -11.34 10.57 -9.59
N ILE A 143 -11.43 9.89 -8.43
CA ILE A 143 -10.66 8.65 -8.18
C ILE A 143 -11.03 7.55 -9.17
N SER A 144 -12.33 7.33 -9.41
CA SER A 144 -12.78 6.31 -10.38
C SER A 144 -12.37 6.65 -11.81
N GLN A 145 -12.40 7.93 -12.20
CA GLN A 145 -11.94 8.36 -13.53
C GLN A 145 -10.43 8.18 -13.70
N ARG A 146 -9.64 8.48 -12.66
CA ARG A 146 -8.18 8.29 -12.66
C ARG A 146 -7.80 6.82 -12.72
N LEU A 147 -8.47 5.98 -11.93
CA LEU A 147 -8.27 4.53 -12.00
C LEU A 147 -8.69 3.99 -13.38
N LEU A 148 -9.80 4.46 -13.94
CA LEU A 148 -10.21 4.09 -15.30
C LEU A 148 -9.17 4.51 -16.34
N HIS A 149 -8.57 5.69 -16.20
CA HIS A 149 -7.49 6.14 -17.06
C HIS A 149 -6.25 5.26 -16.91
N LEU A 150 -5.85 4.94 -15.67
CA LEU A 150 -4.74 4.05 -15.35
C LEU A 150 -4.91 2.66 -15.99
N PHE A 151 -6.12 2.10 -15.97
CA PHE A 151 -6.38 0.76 -16.52
C PHE A 151 -6.61 0.74 -18.03
N ARG A 152 -6.81 1.90 -18.67
CA ARG A 152 -7.03 2.00 -20.13
C ARG A 152 -5.84 2.56 -20.90
N SER A 153 -4.92 3.25 -20.23
CA SER A 153 -3.72 3.80 -20.85
C SER A 153 -2.82 2.67 -21.35
N GLU A 154 -2.17 2.84 -22.52
CA GLU A 154 -1.21 1.87 -23.06
C GLU A 154 -0.05 1.62 -22.08
N GLU A 155 0.44 2.69 -21.47
CA GLU A 155 1.47 2.65 -20.42
C GLU A 155 0.90 2.29 -19.04
N GLY A 156 -0.39 2.01 -18.95
CA GLY A 156 -1.14 1.78 -17.72
C GLY A 156 -0.87 0.45 -17.03
N VAL A 157 -1.68 0.14 -16.01
CA VAL A 157 -1.65 -1.15 -15.30
C VAL A 157 -2.77 -2.02 -15.84
N HIS A 158 -2.44 -3.16 -16.45
CA HIS A 158 -3.41 -3.98 -17.20
C HIS A 158 -3.92 -5.20 -16.45
N GLU A 159 -3.29 -5.55 -15.32
CA GLU A 159 -3.70 -6.68 -14.49
C GLU A 159 -3.84 -6.23 -13.04
N MET A 160 -4.93 -6.66 -12.39
CA MET A 160 -5.17 -6.46 -10.96
C MET A 160 -5.40 -7.82 -10.30
N ASN A 161 -4.60 -8.13 -9.29
CA ASN A 161 -4.67 -9.43 -8.61
C ASN A 161 -5.44 -9.35 -7.30
N VAL A 162 -5.29 -8.25 -6.54
CA VAL A 162 -5.92 -8.07 -5.23
C VAL A 162 -6.42 -6.65 -5.06
N VAL A 163 -7.58 -6.50 -4.42
CA VAL A 163 -8.05 -5.22 -3.88
C VAL A 163 -7.98 -5.31 -2.36
N GLY A 164 -7.12 -4.49 -1.76
CA GLY A 164 -6.96 -4.38 -0.32
C GLY A 164 -7.88 -3.31 0.25
N LEU A 165 -8.90 -3.72 1.00
CA LEU A 165 -9.73 -2.81 1.78
C LEU A 165 -9.03 -2.51 3.12
N VAL A 166 -8.45 -1.32 3.24
CA VAL A 166 -7.61 -0.94 4.38
C VAL A 166 -8.47 -0.30 5.47
N MET A 167 -8.51 -0.91 6.64
CA MET A 167 -9.32 -0.47 7.80
C MET A 167 -8.51 -0.59 9.09
N LYS A 168 -8.71 0.31 10.06
CA LYS A 168 -8.10 0.15 11.39
C LYS A 168 -8.79 -0.97 12.17
N ALA A 169 -8.04 -1.71 12.98
CA ALA A 169 -8.60 -2.76 13.84
C ALA A 169 -9.73 -2.29 14.78
N SER A 170 -9.74 -1.00 15.14
CA SER A 170 -10.75 -0.36 15.97
C SER A 170 -11.98 0.16 15.22
N GLU A 171 -12.01 0.06 13.88
CA GLU A 171 -13.18 0.48 13.11
C GLU A 171 -14.33 -0.50 13.30
N ASN A 172 -15.47 0.02 13.76
CA ASN A 172 -16.67 -0.75 14.05
C ASN A 172 -17.81 -0.49 13.04
N ARG A 173 -17.56 0.30 12.00
CA ARG A 173 -18.53 0.58 10.95
C ARG A 173 -17.83 0.91 9.65
N VAL A 174 -18.41 0.45 8.54
CA VAL A 174 -18.08 0.95 7.21
C VAL A 174 -18.90 2.23 6.98
N THR A 175 -18.22 3.35 6.74
CA THR A 175 -18.93 4.61 6.46
C THR A 175 -19.62 4.55 5.10
N ASP A 176 -20.68 5.34 4.92
CA ASP A 176 -21.31 5.50 3.59
C ASP A 176 -20.32 6.00 2.54
N HIS A 177 -19.30 6.74 2.99
CA HIS A 177 -18.26 7.27 2.12
C HIS A 177 -17.32 6.18 1.61
N LEU A 178 -16.76 5.38 2.52
CA LEU A 178 -15.98 4.18 2.21
C LEU A 178 -16.77 3.23 1.32
N ARG A 179 -18.05 2.97 1.65
CA ARG A 179 -18.91 2.12 0.83
C ARG A 179 -19.10 2.66 -0.58
N TYR A 180 -19.35 3.97 -0.71
CA TYR A 180 -19.49 4.59 -2.03
C TYR A 180 -18.22 4.44 -2.86
N ILE A 181 -17.06 4.81 -2.31
CA ILE A 181 -15.79 4.76 -3.04
C ILE A 181 -15.44 3.32 -3.41
N PHE A 182 -15.57 2.40 -2.45
CA PHE A 182 -15.39 0.99 -2.71
C PHE A 182 -16.29 0.50 -3.85
N ASN A 183 -17.59 0.79 -3.83
CA ASN A 183 -18.51 0.41 -4.90
C ASN A 183 -18.17 1.07 -6.24
N SER A 184 -17.74 2.33 -6.24
CA SER A 184 -17.32 3.05 -7.45
C SER A 184 -16.07 2.42 -8.06
N VAL A 185 -15.08 2.07 -7.24
CA VAL A 185 -13.89 1.31 -7.67
C VAL A 185 -14.33 -0.06 -8.20
N MET A 186 -15.20 -0.78 -7.48
CA MET A 186 -15.71 -2.09 -7.92
C MET A 186 -16.51 -2.02 -9.22
N SER A 187 -17.14 -0.89 -9.53
CA SER A 187 -17.87 -0.71 -10.79
C SER A 187 -16.97 -0.63 -12.03
N LEU A 188 -15.69 -0.31 -11.84
CA LEU A 188 -14.67 -0.34 -12.91
C LEU A 188 -14.29 -1.77 -13.30
N PHE A 189 -14.73 -2.74 -12.50
CA PHE A 189 -14.24 -4.09 -12.46
C PHE A 189 -15.37 -5.09 -12.68
N GLY A 190 -15.05 -6.25 -13.25
CA GLY A 190 -16.01 -7.33 -13.44
C GLY A 190 -16.48 -7.93 -12.11
N LYS A 191 -17.66 -8.57 -12.10
CA LYS A 191 -18.23 -9.24 -10.92
C LYS A 191 -17.32 -10.34 -10.34
N ASP A 192 -16.37 -10.84 -11.13
CA ASP A 192 -15.45 -11.91 -10.73
C ASP A 192 -14.34 -11.46 -9.77
N LEU A 193 -14.24 -10.15 -9.48
CA LEU A 193 -13.24 -9.60 -8.57
C LEU A 193 -13.62 -9.69 -7.09
N GLU A 194 -14.87 -10.05 -6.75
CA GLU A 194 -15.31 -10.22 -5.36
C GLU A 194 -14.39 -11.18 -4.57
N LYS A 195 -13.92 -12.26 -5.23
CA LYS A 195 -12.99 -13.26 -4.65
C LYS A 195 -11.55 -12.77 -4.45
N ASN A 196 -11.20 -11.62 -5.01
CA ASN A 196 -9.87 -11.01 -4.94
C ASN A 196 -9.83 -9.80 -4.01
N ILE A 197 -10.94 -9.49 -3.34
CA ILE A 197 -11.01 -8.40 -2.35
C ILE A 197 -10.72 -8.98 -0.97
N VAL A 198 -9.76 -8.42 -0.27
CA VAL A 198 -9.37 -8.83 1.09
C VAL A 198 -9.33 -7.63 2.03
N ALA A 199 -9.60 -7.85 3.30
CA ALA A 199 -9.44 -6.82 4.31
C ALA A 199 -7.99 -6.75 4.80
N LEU A 200 -7.38 -5.57 4.76
CA LEU A 200 -6.04 -5.30 5.28
C LEU A 200 -6.19 -4.47 6.55
N VAL A 201 -6.13 -5.13 7.70
CA VAL A 201 -6.45 -4.54 9.00
C VAL A 201 -5.20 -3.99 9.65
N THR A 202 -5.10 -2.66 9.71
CA THR A 202 -3.96 -1.94 10.29
C THR A 202 -4.20 -1.62 11.77
N HIS A 203 -3.17 -1.10 12.46
CA HIS A 203 -3.23 -0.80 13.90
C HIS A 203 -3.68 -2.02 14.72
N SER A 204 -3.34 -3.21 14.24
CA SER A 204 -3.70 -4.47 14.88
C SER A 204 -2.66 -4.82 15.94
N ASP A 205 -3.14 -5.36 17.05
CA ASP A 205 -2.32 -6.00 18.08
C ASP A 205 -2.14 -7.51 17.83
N GLY A 206 -2.50 -8.00 16.64
CA GLY A 206 -2.43 -9.41 16.27
C GLY A 206 -3.62 -10.25 16.73
N ARG A 207 -4.57 -9.69 17.52
CA ARG A 207 -5.79 -10.40 17.91
C ARG A 207 -6.83 -10.36 16.78
N LYS A 208 -7.78 -11.29 16.84
CA LYS A 208 -8.90 -11.35 15.88
C LYS A 208 -9.64 -9.99 15.84
N PRO A 209 -9.77 -9.33 14.68
CA PRO A 209 -10.31 -7.98 14.58
C PRO A 209 -11.84 -8.03 14.51
N LYS A 210 -12.50 -8.35 15.63
CA LYS A 210 -13.95 -8.59 15.68
C LYS A 210 -14.77 -7.41 15.17
N ASP A 211 -14.39 -6.19 15.52
CA ASP A 211 -15.12 -4.97 15.19
C ASP A 211 -15.13 -4.74 13.68
N VAL A 212 -13.98 -4.87 13.02
CA VAL A 212 -13.86 -4.73 11.56
C VAL A 212 -14.62 -5.84 10.84
N LEU A 213 -14.48 -7.09 11.30
CA LEU A 213 -15.20 -8.21 10.67
C LEU A 213 -16.71 -8.02 10.77
N GLN A 214 -17.21 -7.59 11.93
CA GLN A 214 -18.64 -7.29 12.09
C GLN A 214 -19.07 -6.11 11.22
N ALA A 215 -18.26 -5.05 11.13
CA ALA A 215 -18.55 -3.90 10.29
C ALA A 215 -18.69 -4.26 8.80
N LEU A 216 -17.84 -5.17 8.30
CA LEU A 216 -17.92 -5.67 6.93
C LEU A 216 -19.20 -6.47 6.66
N GLU A 217 -19.62 -7.29 7.63
CA GLU A 217 -20.86 -8.08 7.53
C GLU A 217 -22.10 -7.17 7.58
N ASP A 218 -22.14 -6.23 8.53
CA ASP A 218 -23.26 -5.30 8.71
C ASP A 218 -23.45 -4.43 7.46
N ALA A 219 -22.35 -3.99 6.86
CA ALA A 219 -22.35 -3.22 5.62
C ALA A 219 -22.55 -4.07 4.36
N LYS A 220 -22.59 -5.41 4.50
CA LYS A 220 -22.72 -6.38 3.40
C LYS A 220 -21.67 -6.19 2.32
N ILE A 221 -20.43 -5.91 2.74
CA ILE A 221 -19.30 -5.78 1.82
C ILE A 221 -19.01 -7.13 1.20
N LYS A 222 -19.02 -7.16 -0.13
CA LYS A 222 -18.65 -8.35 -0.90
C LYS A 222 -17.14 -8.44 -0.98
N CYS A 223 -16.59 -9.48 -0.40
CA CYS A 223 -15.16 -9.75 -0.37
C CYS A 223 -14.91 -11.26 -0.35
N ALA A 224 -13.64 -11.64 -0.51
CA ALA A 224 -13.22 -13.02 -0.42
C ALA A 224 -13.60 -13.61 0.94
N ARG A 225 -14.05 -14.86 0.93
CA ARG A 225 -14.43 -15.58 2.14
C ARG A 225 -13.58 -16.84 2.32
N ASP A 226 -13.23 -17.13 3.56
CA ASP A 226 -12.51 -18.34 3.94
C ASP A 226 -13.45 -19.57 4.06
N GLU A 227 -12.91 -20.72 4.42
CA GLU A 227 -13.67 -21.97 4.61
C GLU A 227 -14.74 -21.87 5.71
N LYS A 228 -14.62 -20.90 6.62
CA LYS A 228 -15.59 -20.61 7.68
C LYS A 228 -16.59 -19.54 7.27
N ASN A 229 -16.61 -19.17 6.00
CA ASN A 229 -17.44 -18.11 5.44
C ASN A 229 -17.19 -16.75 6.10
N GLN A 230 -15.99 -16.49 6.61
CA GLN A 230 -15.59 -15.19 7.17
C GLN A 230 -14.83 -14.36 6.12
N PRO A 231 -14.89 -13.02 6.17
CA PRO A 231 -14.04 -12.17 5.34
C PRO A 231 -12.57 -12.54 5.48
N VAL A 232 -11.90 -12.80 4.34
CA VAL A 232 -10.45 -13.00 4.31
C VAL A 232 -9.79 -11.69 4.73
N HIS A 233 -8.94 -11.77 5.74
CA HIS A 233 -8.28 -10.61 6.32
C HIS A 233 -6.83 -10.90 6.71
N PHE A 234 -6.01 -9.85 6.66
CA PHE A 234 -4.63 -9.86 7.09
C PHE A 234 -4.43 -8.76 8.13
N LEU A 235 -3.63 -9.05 9.16
CA LEU A 235 -3.38 -8.13 10.27
C LEU A 235 -2.00 -7.50 10.10
N PHE A 236 -1.94 -6.19 10.30
CA PHE A 236 -0.71 -5.42 10.21
C PHE A 236 -0.50 -4.58 11.48
N ASN A 237 0.58 -4.91 12.18
CA ASN A 237 1.13 -4.10 13.27
C ASN A 237 2.18 -3.16 12.66
N ASN A 238 1.71 -2.02 12.15
CA ASN A 238 2.48 -1.05 11.36
C ASN A 238 3.47 -0.18 12.19
N CYS A 239 3.90 -0.64 13.37
CA CYS A 239 4.76 0.09 14.30
C CYS A 239 6.26 -0.19 14.12
N GLN A 240 6.68 -0.90 13.06
CA GLN A 240 8.09 -1.29 12.85
C GLN A 240 9.08 -0.11 12.74
N LYS A 241 8.61 1.07 12.30
CA LYS A 241 9.42 2.30 12.23
C LYS A 241 9.54 3.05 13.57
N GLU A 242 8.81 2.62 14.60
CA GLU A 242 8.89 3.22 15.93
C GLU A 242 10.14 2.70 16.67
N ASN A 243 10.73 3.54 17.52
CA ASN A 243 11.91 3.13 18.29
C ASN A 243 11.57 1.92 19.17
N ARG A 244 12.46 0.93 19.14
CA ARG A 244 12.42 -0.24 20.05
C ARG A 244 13.02 0.07 21.41
#